data_AF-A0A383EUD5-F1
#
_entry.id   AF-A0A383EUD5-F1
#
_cell.length_a   1.000
_cell.length_b   1.000
_cell.length_c   1.000
_cell.angle_alpha   90.00
_cell.angle_beta   90.00
_cell.angle_gamma   90.00
#
_symmetry.space_group_name_H-M   'P 1'
#
loop_
_entity.id
_entity.type
_entity.pdbx_description
1 polymer ?
#
loop_
_entity_poly.entity_id
_entity_poly.type
_entity_poly.pdbx_seq_one_letter_code
_entity_poly.pdbx_strand_id
1 'polypeptide(L)'
;MKEIDADKDLELQIIATGMHLSEEFGNTYQQIEKDGFTIDKKVDISLSSDTELAISKSMGLGVIGFSDALHDLQPDLLVVLGDRFEIFSAVSAAMIAKIPVAHLHGGESTEGAFDESIRHSITKMSHLHF
;
A
#
# COMPACT_ATOMS: atom_id res chain seq x y z
N MET A 1 14.30 1.40 -0.69
CA MET A 1 13.96 2.65 -1.40
C MET A 1 15.21 3.34 -1.95
N LYS A 2 16.12 3.90 -1.13
CA LYS A 2 17.34 4.57 -1.65
C LYS A 2 18.18 3.73 -2.61
N GLU A 3 18.38 2.45 -2.29
CA GLU A 3 19.12 1.54 -3.18
C GLU A 3 18.40 1.30 -4.52
N ILE A 4 17.06 1.30 -4.54
CA ILE A 4 16.28 1.15 -5.78
C ILE A 4 16.38 2.45 -6.59
N ASP A 5 16.25 3.60 -5.93
CA ASP A 5 16.34 4.93 -6.55
C ASP A 5 17.72 5.22 -7.17
N ALA A 6 18.79 4.67 -6.59
CA ALA A 6 20.15 4.83 -7.08
C ALA A 6 20.54 3.83 -8.18
N ASP A 7 19.78 2.75 -8.35
CA ASP A 7 20.05 1.73 -9.35
C ASP A 7 19.51 2.18 -10.73
N LYS A 8 20.29 1.97 -11.79
CA LYS A 8 19.93 2.39 -13.15
C LYS A 8 19.05 1.38 -13.87
N ASP A 9 19.04 0.14 -13.39
CA ASP A 9 18.27 -0.95 -13.97
C ASP A 9 16.88 -1.07 -13.32
N LEU A 10 16.57 -0.23 -12.32
CA LEU A 10 15.29 -0.21 -11.60
C LEU A 10 14.66 1.19 -11.67
N GLU A 11 13.33 1.22 -11.76
CA GLU A 11 12.54 2.45 -11.63
C GLU A 11 11.78 2.40 -10.31
N LEU A 12 12.07 3.33 -9.40
CA LEU A 12 11.30 3.47 -8.16
C LEU A 12 10.03 4.27 -8.43
N GLN A 13 8.88 3.63 -8.19
CA GLN A 13 7.58 4.30 -8.17
C GLN A 13 6.97 4.25 -6.77
N ILE A 14 6.35 5.34 -6.32
CA ILE A 14 5.79 5.49 -4.98
C ILE A 14 4.33 5.91 -5.06
N ILE A 15 3.48 5.08 -4.44
CA ILE A 15 2.09 5.43 -4.13
C ILE A 15 1.97 5.78 -2.65
N ALA A 16 1.60 7.02 -2.33
CA ALA A 16 1.28 7.43 -0.97
C ALA A 16 -0.23 7.36 -0.73
N THR A 17 -0.67 6.88 0.43
CA THR A 17 -2.10 6.71 0.76
C THR A 17 -2.37 6.90 2.25
N GLY A 18 -3.65 6.80 2.64
CA GLY A 18 -4.09 6.70 4.03
C GLY A 18 -3.58 7.86 4.88
N MET A 19 -3.01 7.51 6.04
CA MET A 19 -2.53 8.50 7.02
C MET A 19 -1.47 9.45 6.46
N HIS A 20 -0.75 9.07 5.40
CA HIS A 20 0.21 9.99 4.77
C HIS A 20 -0.46 11.23 4.19
N LEU A 21 -1.71 11.10 3.71
CA LEU A 21 -2.47 12.17 3.07
C LEU A 21 -3.44 12.88 4.03
N SER A 22 -3.49 12.45 5.29
CA SER A 22 -4.39 13.02 6.28
C SER A 22 -3.76 14.22 6.98
N GLU A 23 -4.50 15.33 6.99
CA GLU A 23 -4.14 16.53 7.76
C GLU A 23 -4.07 16.24 9.27
N GLU A 24 -4.97 15.39 9.78
CA GLU A 24 -5.02 15.00 11.20
C GLU A 24 -3.72 14.31 11.64
N PHE A 25 -3.14 13.50 10.75
CA PHE A 25 -1.87 12.81 11.00
C PHE A 25 -0.66 13.59 10.48
N GLY A 26 -0.84 14.87 10.14
CA GLY A 26 0.23 15.81 9.84
C GLY A 26 0.77 15.75 8.41
N ASN A 27 0.01 15.22 7.44
CA ASN A 27 0.39 15.16 6.02
C ASN A 27 1.80 14.58 5.80
N THR A 28 2.07 13.43 6.40
CA THR A 28 3.42 12.85 6.42
C THR A 28 3.95 12.45 5.04
N TYR A 29 3.14 12.49 3.97
CA TYR A 29 3.63 12.44 2.59
C TYR A 29 4.69 13.52 2.31
N GLN A 30 4.62 14.67 2.98
CA GLN A 30 5.59 15.77 2.81
C GLN A 30 6.98 15.36 3.31
N GLN A 31 7.06 14.44 4.28
CA GLN A 31 8.34 13.91 4.74
C GLN A 31 8.97 13.00 3.67
N ILE A 32 8.16 12.21 2.95
CA ILE A 32 8.62 11.40 1.81
C ILE A 32 9.25 12.31 0.75
N GLU A 33 8.57 13.40 0.39
CA GLU A 33 9.07 14.39 -0.57
C GLU A 33 10.34 15.09 -0.06
N LYS A 34 10.39 15.45 1.24
CA LYS A 34 11.55 16.08 1.87
C LYS A 34 12.77 15.17 1.93
N ASP A 35 12.57 13.86 2.03
CA ASP A 35 13.64 12.85 2.00
C ASP A 35 14.22 12.64 0.59
N GLY A 36 13.68 13.35 -0.41
CA GLY A 36 14.18 13.39 -1.78
C GLY A 36 13.46 12.46 -2.74
N PHE A 37 12.37 11.81 -2.31
CA PHE A 37 11.61 10.90 -3.15
C PHE A 37 10.46 11.61 -3.87
N THR A 38 10.18 11.18 -5.10
CA THR A 38 8.99 11.59 -5.84
C THR A 38 7.82 10.67 -5.53
N ILE A 39 6.65 11.23 -5.25
CA ILE A 39 5.40 10.46 -5.12
C ILE A 39 4.67 10.51 -6.47
N ASP A 40 4.61 9.37 -7.16
CA ASP A 40 4.00 9.26 -8.49
C ASP A 40 2.48 9.30 -8.44
N LYS A 41 1.89 8.70 -7.38
CA LYS A 41 0.45 8.72 -7.15
C LYS A 41 0.12 8.95 -5.68
N LYS A 42 -0.92 9.75 -5.43
CA LYS A 42 -1.54 9.90 -4.12
C LYS A 42 -2.93 9.29 -4.20
N VAL A 43 -3.17 8.21 -3.45
CA VAL A 43 -4.46 7.52 -3.39
C VAL A 43 -5.14 7.89 -2.09
N ASP A 44 -6.11 8.80 -2.14
CA ASP A 44 -6.87 9.19 -0.96
C ASP A 44 -7.97 8.17 -0.66
N ILE A 45 -7.94 7.64 0.55
CA ILE A 45 -8.90 6.66 1.08
C ILE A 45 -9.61 7.18 2.33
N SER A 46 -9.42 8.46 2.65
CA SER A 46 -9.78 9.04 3.94
C SER A 46 -11.29 9.10 4.11
N LEU A 47 -11.75 8.48 5.19
CA LEU A 47 -13.04 8.73 5.80
C LEU A 47 -12.78 9.16 7.23
N SER A 48 -13.46 10.22 7.68
CA SER A 48 -13.22 10.88 8.97
C SER A 48 -13.81 10.06 10.13
N SER A 49 -13.41 8.79 10.30
CA SER A 49 -13.87 7.89 11.36
C SER A 49 -13.10 6.56 11.37
N ASP A 50 -12.85 6.03 12.57
CA ASP A 50 -12.28 4.68 12.80
C ASP A 50 -13.34 3.59 13.02
N THR A 51 -14.61 3.86 12.69
CA THR A 51 -15.66 2.84 12.80
C THR A 51 -15.45 1.72 11.77
N GLU A 52 -15.93 0.52 12.06
CA GLU A 52 -15.82 -0.63 11.15
C GLU A 52 -16.49 -0.33 9.79
N LEU A 53 -17.57 0.45 9.80
CA LEU A 53 -18.25 0.94 8.61
C LEU A 53 -17.35 1.89 7.79
N ALA A 54 -16.66 2.81 8.44
CA ALA A 54 -15.76 3.74 7.78
C ALA A 54 -14.54 3.02 7.21
N ILE A 55 -13.88 2.15 7.98
CA ILE A 55 -12.77 1.33 7.51
C ILE A 55 -13.17 0.50 6.29
N SER A 56 -14.32 -0.19 6.35
CA SER A 56 -14.82 -1.00 5.23
C SER A 56 -15.07 -0.17 3.96
N LYS A 57 -15.58 1.06 4.10
CA LYS A 57 -15.75 1.97 2.96
C LYS A 57 -14.42 2.50 2.44
N SER A 58 -13.47 2.84 3.32
CA SER A 58 -12.11 3.26 2.97
C SER A 58 -11.38 2.16 2.19
N MET A 59 -11.55 0.89 2.56
CA MET A 59 -11.02 -0.23 1.80
C MET A 59 -11.57 -0.26 0.37
N GLY A 60 -12.88 -0.03 0.19
CA GLY A 60 -13.51 0.05 -1.12
C GLY A 60 -12.97 1.21 -1.98
N LEU A 61 -12.82 2.39 -1.38
CA LEU A 61 -12.18 3.54 -2.04
C LEU A 61 -10.72 3.24 -2.43
N GLY A 62 -9.99 2.56 -1.55
CA GLY A 62 -8.64 2.09 -1.81
C GLY A 62 -8.58 1.20 -3.04
N VAL A 63 -9.45 0.19 -3.16
CA VAL A 63 -9.47 -0.70 -4.34
C VAL A 63 -9.72 0.09 -5.63
N ILE A 64 -10.64 1.06 -5.62
CA ILE A 64 -10.90 1.93 -6.78
C ILE A 64 -9.64 2.73 -7.13
N GLY A 65 -9.09 3.48 -6.16
CA GLY A 65 -7.95 4.36 -6.41
C GLY A 65 -6.66 3.61 -6.76
N PHE A 66 -6.40 2.44 -6.16
CA PHE A 66 -5.26 1.61 -6.54
C PHE A 66 -5.45 0.96 -7.90
N SER A 67 -6.68 0.65 -8.32
CA SER A 67 -6.91 0.16 -9.68
C SER A 67 -6.50 1.20 -10.72
N ASP A 68 -6.88 2.46 -10.51
CA ASP A 68 -6.48 3.58 -11.38
C ASP A 68 -4.96 3.83 -11.32
N ALA A 69 -4.39 3.89 -10.12
CA ALA A 69 -2.96 4.14 -9.93
C ALA A 69 -2.08 3.05 -10.58
N LEU A 70 -2.43 1.78 -10.39
CA LEU A 70 -1.68 0.66 -10.97
C LEU A 70 -1.87 0.57 -12.49
N HIS A 71 -3.04 0.96 -13.01
CA HIS A 71 -3.26 1.05 -14.45
C HIS A 71 -2.35 2.11 -15.10
N ASP A 72 -2.22 3.26 -14.46
CA ASP A 72 -1.41 4.37 -14.96
C ASP A 72 0.10 4.11 -14.83
N LEU A 73 0.51 3.53 -13.71
CA LEU A 73 1.94 3.32 -13.39
C LEU A 73 2.51 2.06 -14.06
N GLN A 74 1.68 1.05 -14.32
CA GLN A 74 2.07 -0.24 -14.90
C GLN A 74 3.33 -0.87 -14.27
N PRO A 75 3.42 -1.01 -12.93
CA PRO A 75 4.62 -1.52 -12.30
C PRO A 75 4.82 -3.01 -12.60
N ASP A 76 6.07 -3.44 -12.74
CA ASP A 76 6.45 -4.85 -12.90
C ASP A 76 6.37 -5.66 -11.59
N LEU A 77 6.47 -4.97 -10.44
CA LEU A 77 6.42 -5.56 -9.10
C LEU A 77 5.87 -4.53 -8.10
N LEU A 78 4.90 -4.93 -7.30
CA LEU A 78 4.42 -4.14 -6.17
C LEU A 78 5.08 -4.62 -4.87
N VAL A 79 5.77 -3.73 -4.15
CA VAL A 79 6.35 -4.02 -2.82
C VAL A 79 5.45 -3.46 -1.74
N VAL A 80 5.09 -4.29 -0.76
CA VAL A 80 4.26 -3.89 0.39
C VAL A 80 4.84 -4.39 1.69
N LEU A 81 4.61 -3.67 2.78
CA LEU A 81 5.09 -4.00 4.12
C LEU A 81 3.97 -3.96 5.14
N GLY A 82 3.82 -5.03 5.92
CA GLY A 82 2.83 -5.10 7.00
C GLY A 82 1.46 -5.60 6.53
N ASP A 83 0.40 -5.18 7.22
CA ASP A 83 -0.87 -5.89 7.26
C ASP A 83 -2.10 -4.99 7.42
N ARG A 84 -1.94 -3.69 7.21
CA ARG A 84 -3.05 -2.76 7.33
C ARG A 84 -4.07 -2.91 6.20
N PHE A 85 -5.30 -2.47 6.47
CA PHE A 85 -6.42 -2.58 5.55
C PHE A 85 -6.19 -1.87 4.20
N GLU A 86 -5.46 -0.76 4.15
CA GLU A 86 -5.15 -0.10 2.88
C GLU A 86 -4.19 -0.93 2.01
N ILE A 87 -3.31 -1.70 2.64
CA ILE A 87 -2.37 -2.60 1.95
C ILE A 87 -3.16 -3.76 1.36
N PHE A 88 -4.14 -4.29 2.11
CA PHE A 88 -5.07 -5.28 1.57
C PHE A 88 -5.78 -4.78 0.31
N SER A 89 -6.24 -3.52 0.31
CA SER A 89 -6.85 -2.91 -0.88
C SER A 89 -5.89 -2.82 -2.06
N ALA A 90 -4.65 -2.36 -1.83
CA ALA A 90 -3.63 -2.27 -2.88
C ALA A 90 -3.29 -3.63 -3.49
N VAL A 91 -3.09 -4.64 -2.64
CA VAL A 91 -2.72 -6.00 -3.05
C VAL A 91 -3.89 -6.70 -3.74
N SER A 92 -5.12 -6.46 -3.30
CA SER A 92 -6.31 -6.96 -3.98
C SER A 92 -6.43 -6.41 -5.40
N ALA A 93 -6.18 -5.11 -5.60
CA ALA A 93 -6.15 -4.51 -6.93
C ALA A 93 -5.01 -5.06 -7.79
N ALA A 94 -3.79 -5.18 -7.24
CA ALA A 94 -2.63 -5.76 -7.92
C ALA A 94 -2.85 -7.20 -8.36
N MET A 95 -3.48 -8.03 -7.52
CA MET A 95 -3.81 -9.42 -7.84
C MET A 95 -4.72 -9.50 -9.08
N ILE A 96 -5.75 -8.68 -9.16
CA ILE A 96 -6.65 -8.63 -10.32
C ILE A 96 -5.93 -8.11 -11.56
N ALA A 97 -5.06 -7.11 -11.40
CA ALA A 97 -4.22 -6.58 -12.47
C ALA A 97 -3.09 -7.54 -12.90
N LYS A 98 -2.90 -8.66 -12.20
CA LYS A 98 -1.83 -9.65 -12.40
C LYS A 98 -0.42 -9.07 -12.23
N ILE A 99 -0.30 -8.07 -11.37
CA ILE A 99 0.98 -7.48 -10.97
C ILE A 99 1.56 -8.35 -9.85
N PRO A 100 2.78 -8.90 -9.99
CA PRO A 100 3.45 -9.63 -8.93
C PRO A 100 3.59 -8.77 -7.66
N VAL A 101 3.47 -9.40 -6.50
CA VAL A 101 3.57 -8.72 -5.19
C VAL A 101 4.69 -9.33 -4.36
N ALA A 102 5.54 -8.48 -3.79
CA ALA A 102 6.51 -8.81 -2.77
C ALA A 102 6.04 -8.27 -1.41
N HIS A 103 5.69 -9.18 -0.49
CA HIS A 103 5.21 -8.85 0.85
C HIS A 103 6.32 -9.00 1.88
N LEU A 104 6.63 -7.90 2.57
CA LEU A 104 7.58 -7.85 3.66
C LEU A 104 6.85 -7.98 5.01
N HIS A 105 7.40 -8.79 5.91
CA HIS A 105 6.83 -9.10 7.23
C HIS A 105 5.52 -9.93 7.15
N GLY A 106 5.42 -10.84 6.19
CA GLY A 106 4.25 -11.71 6.05
C GLY A 106 4.20 -12.86 7.07
N GLY A 107 5.35 -13.27 7.58
CA GLY A 107 5.50 -14.39 8.52
C GLY A 107 5.46 -14.00 10.01
N GLU A 108 5.31 -12.71 10.33
CA GLU A 108 5.13 -12.27 11.70
C GLU A 108 3.75 -12.70 12.21
N SER A 109 3.61 -12.89 13.52
CA SER A 109 2.32 -13.17 14.15
C SER A 109 2.13 -12.27 15.36
N THR A 110 0.95 -11.68 15.46
CA THR A 110 0.49 -10.87 16.59
C THR A 110 -0.84 -11.45 17.04
N GLU A 111 -0.79 -12.32 18.06
CA GLU A 111 -1.97 -13.02 18.54
C GLU A 111 -3.12 -12.04 18.87
N GLY A 112 -4.29 -12.27 18.27
CA GLY A 112 -5.54 -11.59 18.62
C GLY A 112 -5.87 -10.29 17.87
N ALA A 113 -5.01 -9.82 16.96
CA ALA A 113 -5.31 -8.66 16.11
C ALA A 113 -6.07 -9.07 14.83
N PHE A 114 -7.10 -8.31 14.42
CA PHE A 114 -7.78 -8.53 13.14
C PHE A 114 -6.81 -8.43 11.94
N ASP A 115 -5.77 -7.62 12.10
CA ASP A 115 -4.70 -7.43 11.12
C ASP A 115 -3.96 -8.74 10.79
N GLU A 116 -3.99 -9.76 11.66
CA GLU A 116 -3.43 -11.09 11.37
C GLU A 116 -4.12 -11.75 10.15
N SER A 117 -5.45 -11.64 10.08
CA SER A 117 -6.22 -12.20 8.95
C SER A 117 -5.91 -11.45 7.66
N ILE A 118 -5.69 -10.15 7.75
CA ILE A 118 -5.25 -9.33 6.62
C ILE A 118 -3.84 -9.75 6.19
N ARG A 119 -2.90 -9.86 7.14
CA ARG A 119 -1.51 -10.27 6.88
C ARG A 119 -1.46 -11.57 6.09
N HIS A 120 -2.10 -12.62 6.59
CA HIS A 120 -2.14 -13.91 5.90
C HIS A 120 -2.79 -13.82 4.51
N SER A 121 -3.82 -13.00 4.35
CA SER A 121 -4.46 -12.79 3.05
C SER A 121 -3.52 -12.10 2.06
N ILE A 122 -2.81 -11.04 2.50
CA ILE A 122 -1.80 -10.35 1.69
C ILE A 122 -0.68 -11.32 1.32
N THR A 123 -0.15 -12.08 2.27
CA THR A 123 0.88 -13.09 2.01
C THR A 123 0.40 -14.11 0.99
N LYS A 124 -0.86 -14.55 1.07
CA LYS A 124 -1.42 -15.53 0.13
C LYS A 124 -1.59 -14.99 -1.28
N MET A 125 -1.86 -13.70 -1.42
CA MET A 125 -1.92 -13.00 -2.71
C MET A 125 -0.53 -12.66 -3.27
N SER A 126 0.53 -12.81 -2.47
CA SER A 126 1.89 -12.41 -2.82
C SER A 126 2.68 -13.53 -3.48
N HIS A 127 3.58 -13.13 -4.40
CA HIS A 127 4.45 -14.04 -5.13
C HIS A 127 5.78 -14.25 -4.40
N LEU A 128 6.25 -13.20 -3.74
CA LEU A 128 7.40 -13.22 -2.85
C LEU A 128 6.92 -12.81 -1.46
N HIS A 129 7.38 -13.50 -0.42
CA HIS A 129 7.09 -13.13 0.95
C HIS A 129 8.26 -13.51 1.87
N PHE A 130 8.58 -12.64 2.81
CA PHE A 130 9.69 -12.81 3.76
C PHE A 130 9.28 -12.38 5.17
#